data_AF-A0A7C1CDG6-F1
#
_entry.id   AF-A0A7C1CDG6-F1
#
_cell.length_a   1.000
_cell.length_b   1.000
_cell.length_c   1.000
_cell.angle_alpha   90.00
_cell.angle_beta   90.00
_cell.angle_gamma   90.00
#
_symmetry.space_group_name_H-M   'P 1'
#
loop_
_entity.id
_entity.type
_entity.pdbx_description
1 polymer ?
#
loop_
_entity_poly.entity_id
_entity_poly.type
_entity_poly.pdbx_seq_one_letter_code
_entity_poly.pdbx_strand_id
1 'polypeptide(L)'
;MKASSLLVLLALLPSSAILAVTVQDQTQKYLNIVNRLDDCYRDILDDLCYMMELALKFRDDPNYNYDPLDMERIIMDDGVNGTQELIDLFNEIMNITQDYGILEENITNI
;
A
#
# COMPACT_ATOMS: atom_id res chain seq x y z
N MET A 1 -7.20 36.99 36.04
CA MET A 1 -6.38 35.81 35.67
C MET A 1 -7.20 34.60 35.20
N LYS A 2 -8.39 34.29 35.76
CA LYS A 2 -9.21 33.12 35.33
C LYS A 2 -9.88 33.27 33.95
N ALA A 3 -10.39 34.45 33.59
CA ALA A 3 -11.09 34.68 32.32
C ALA A 3 -10.17 34.62 31.08
N SER A 4 -8.95 35.14 31.19
CA SER A 4 -7.95 35.11 30.12
C SER A 4 -7.52 33.69 29.75
N SER A 5 -7.39 32.80 30.75
CA SER A 5 -7.05 31.39 30.51
C SER A 5 -8.16 30.60 29.82
N LEU A 6 -9.44 30.96 30.09
CA LEU A 6 -10.60 30.34 29.45
C LEU A 6 -10.73 30.76 27.98
N LEU A 7 -10.48 32.04 27.68
CA LEU A 7 -10.46 32.57 26.32
C LEU A 7 -9.34 31.96 25.47
N VAL A 8 -8.16 31.74 26.06
CA VAL A 8 -7.06 31.02 25.40
C VAL A 8 -7.44 29.57 25.12
N LEU A 9 -8.09 28.87 26.06
CA LEU A 9 -8.59 27.51 25.80
C LEU A 9 -9.63 27.49 24.67
N LEU A 10 -10.60 28.41 24.69
CA LEU A 10 -11.62 28.51 23.64
C LEU A 10 -11.03 28.84 22.26
N ALA A 11 -9.96 29.64 22.21
CA ALA A 11 -9.27 29.97 20.97
C ALA A 11 -8.44 28.79 20.41
N LEU A 12 -8.04 27.84 21.26
CA LEU A 12 -7.26 26.64 20.88
C LEU A 12 -8.13 25.43 20.51
N LEU A 13 -9.39 25.40 20.90
CA LEU A 13 -10.31 24.31 20.54
C LEU A 13 -10.47 24.14 19.01
N PRO A 14 -10.67 25.20 18.19
CA PRO A 14 -10.83 25.06 16.75
C PRO A 14 -9.58 24.50 16.08
N SER A 15 -8.39 24.97 16.47
CA SER A 15 -7.12 24.48 15.91
C SER A 15 -6.87 23.02 16.30
N SER A 16 -7.21 22.61 17.53
CA SER A 16 -7.11 21.21 17.94
C SER A 16 -8.09 20.29 17.22
N ALA A 17 -9.30 20.75 16.92
CA ALA A 17 -10.30 19.99 16.19
C ALA A 17 -9.90 19.79 14.71
N ILE A 18 -9.37 20.83 14.07
CA ILE A 18 -8.84 20.75 12.70
C ILE A 18 -7.68 19.75 12.67
N LEU A 19 -6.74 19.85 13.62
CA LEU A 19 -5.60 18.92 13.70
C LEU A 19 -6.06 17.47 13.88
N ALA A 20 -7.04 17.22 14.76
CA ALA A 20 -7.59 15.88 14.99
C ALA A 20 -8.23 15.29 13.73
N VAL A 21 -8.97 16.10 12.96
CA VAL A 21 -9.58 15.67 11.68
C VAL A 21 -8.50 15.35 10.65
N THR A 22 -7.45 16.17 10.54
CA THR A 22 -6.32 15.90 9.63
C THR A 22 -5.58 14.61 10.00
N VAL A 23 -5.30 14.39 11.28
CA VAL A 23 -4.66 13.16 11.77
C VAL A 23 -5.54 11.94 11.50
N GLN A 24 -6.86 12.07 11.70
CA GLN A 24 -7.80 10.99 11.42
C GLN A 24 -7.86 10.65 9.93
N ASP A 25 -7.92 11.64 9.03
CA ASP A 25 -7.89 11.44 7.59
C ASP A 25 -6.59 10.73 7.14
N GLN A 26 -5.45 11.23 7.61
CA GLN A 26 -4.14 10.62 7.32
C GLN A 26 -4.08 9.16 7.80
N THR A 27 -4.49 8.91 9.05
CA THR A 27 -4.51 7.57 9.63
C THR A 27 -5.39 6.63 8.83
N GLN A 28 -6.57 7.09 8.40
CA GLN A 28 -7.50 6.29 7.63
C GLN A 28 -6.94 5.88 6.27
N LYS A 29 -6.21 6.77 5.59
CA LYS A 29 -5.57 6.44 4.32
C LYS A 29 -4.44 5.42 4.49
N TYR A 30 -3.57 5.58 5.49
CA TYR A 30 -2.54 4.58 5.80
C TYR A 30 -3.15 3.23 6.16
N LEU A 31 -4.20 3.20 6.98
CA LEU A 31 -4.88 1.94 7.34
C LEU A 31 -5.49 1.26 6.11
N ASN A 32 -6.10 2.03 5.20
CA ASN A 32 -6.65 1.46 3.97
C ASN A 32 -5.56 0.78 3.12
N ILE A 33 -4.39 1.40 3.01
CA ILE A 33 -3.26 0.81 2.29
C ILE A 33 -2.74 -0.44 3.01
N VAL A 34 -2.55 -0.37 4.33
CA VAL A 34 -2.05 -1.50 5.12
C VAL A 34 -3.00 -2.69 5.06
N ASN A 35 -4.31 -2.46 5.07
CA ASN A 35 -5.31 -3.53 4.97
C ASN A 35 -5.26 -4.25 3.61
N ARG A 36 -4.83 -3.57 2.54
CA ARG A 36 -4.67 -4.17 1.20
C ARG A 36 -3.36 -4.93 1.02
N LEU A 37 -2.39 -4.79 1.93
CA LEU A 37 -1.10 -5.51 1.84
C LEU A 37 -1.29 -7.02 1.89
N ASP A 38 -2.20 -7.51 2.75
CA ASP A 38 -2.42 -8.95 2.92
C ASP A 38 -2.92 -9.62 1.63
N ASP A 39 -3.83 -8.94 0.93
CA ASP A 39 -4.31 -9.36 -0.39
C ASP A 39 -3.17 -9.38 -1.40
N CYS A 40 -2.43 -8.28 -1.58
CA CYS A 40 -1.32 -8.25 -2.53
C CYS A 40 -0.24 -9.31 -2.23
N TYR A 41 0.02 -9.60 -0.96
CA TYR A 41 0.96 -10.66 -0.58
C TYR A 41 0.47 -12.04 -1.00
N ARG A 42 -0.82 -12.32 -0.81
CA ARG A 42 -1.44 -13.58 -1.25
C ARG A 42 -1.34 -13.71 -2.77
N ASP A 43 -1.65 -12.64 -3.49
CA ASP A 43 -1.69 -12.66 -4.96
C ASP A 43 -0.27 -12.86 -5.54
N ILE A 44 0.77 -12.28 -4.93
CA ILE A 44 2.18 -12.60 -5.26
C ILE A 44 2.51 -14.07 -5.03
N LEU A 45 2.06 -14.65 -3.90
CA LEU A 45 2.35 -16.05 -3.59
C LEU A 45 1.67 -16.98 -4.59
N ASP A 46 0.46 -16.65 -5.01
CA ASP A 46 -0.29 -17.40 -6.03
C ASP A 46 0.42 -17.33 -7.39
N ASP A 47 0.83 -16.14 -7.84
CA ASP A 47 1.64 -15.96 -9.07
C ASP A 47 2.93 -16.81 -9.04
N LEU A 48 3.63 -16.80 -7.90
CA LEU A 48 4.85 -17.60 -7.70
C LEU A 48 4.58 -19.11 -7.74
N CYS A 49 3.49 -19.56 -7.13
CA CYS A 49 3.12 -20.98 -7.15
C CYS A 49 2.83 -21.44 -8.58
N TYR A 50 2.07 -20.67 -9.37
CA TYR A 50 1.81 -21.00 -10.77
C TYR A 50 3.08 -21.00 -11.63
N MET A 51 4.00 -20.05 -11.41
CA MET A 51 5.31 -20.07 -12.09
C MET A 51 6.08 -21.35 -11.80
N MET A 52 6.06 -21.80 -10.54
CA MET A 52 6.70 -23.05 -10.15
C MET A 52 6.02 -24.25 -10.81
N GLU A 53 4.69 -24.30 -10.85
CA GLU A 53 3.96 -25.37 -11.55
C GLU A 53 4.30 -25.46 -13.04
N LEU A 54 4.38 -24.32 -13.73
CA LEU A 54 4.79 -24.29 -15.13
C LEU A 54 6.24 -24.77 -15.31
N ALA A 55 7.14 -24.33 -14.43
CA ALA A 55 8.53 -24.79 -14.45
C ALA A 55 8.65 -26.31 -14.24
N LEU A 56 7.80 -26.90 -13.39
CA LEU A 56 7.73 -28.35 -13.21
C LEU A 56 7.29 -29.07 -14.49
N LYS A 57 6.31 -28.53 -15.24
CA LYS A 57 5.88 -29.11 -16.52
C LYS A 57 7.02 -29.18 -17.54
N PHE A 58 7.80 -28.11 -17.69
CA PHE A 58 8.98 -28.10 -18.57
C PHE A 58 10.08 -29.07 -18.13
N ARG A 59 10.26 -29.26 -16.81
CA ARG A 59 11.22 -30.22 -16.25
C ARG A 59 10.79 -31.66 -16.54
N ASP A 60 9.50 -31.95 -16.34
CA ASP A 60 8.96 -33.32 -16.37
C ASP A 60 8.62 -33.78 -17.80
N ASP A 61 8.30 -32.87 -18.71
CA ASP A 61 8.09 -33.14 -20.14
C ASP A 61 8.99 -32.23 -21.01
N PRO A 62 10.12 -32.75 -21.53
CA PRO A 62 11.01 -32.01 -22.42
C PRO A 62 10.38 -31.58 -23.75
N ASN A 63 9.24 -32.18 -24.12
CA ASN A 63 8.49 -31.83 -25.33
C ASN A 63 7.23 -31.01 -24.99
N TYR A 64 7.11 -30.51 -23.76
CA TYR A 64 5.99 -29.67 -23.38
C TYR A 64 5.84 -28.50 -24.35
N ASN A 65 4.73 -28.49 -25.08
CA ASN A 65 4.39 -27.39 -25.96
C ASN A 65 3.65 -26.34 -25.14
N TYR A 66 4.38 -25.29 -24.78
CA TYR A 66 3.90 -24.17 -24.01
C TYR A 66 2.55 -23.63 -24.53
N ASP A 67 1.56 -23.55 -23.65
CA ASP A 67 0.28 -22.89 -23.91
C ASP A 67 0.37 -21.42 -23.44
N PRO A 68 0.15 -20.42 -24.32
CA PRO A 68 0.08 -19.03 -23.92
C PRO A 68 -0.89 -18.74 -22.75
N LEU A 69 -1.93 -19.56 -22.56
CA LEU A 69 -2.86 -19.45 -21.44
C LEU A 69 -2.21 -19.77 -20.08
N ASP A 70 -1.10 -20.52 -20.04
CA ASP A 70 -0.38 -20.77 -18.80
C ASP A 70 0.23 -19.48 -18.24
N MET A 71 0.67 -18.54 -19.11
CA MET A 71 1.14 -17.23 -18.63
C MET A 71 0.00 -16.33 -18.20
N GLU A 72 -1.19 -16.45 -18.80
CA GLU A 72 -2.38 -15.75 -18.29
C GLU A 72 -2.72 -16.21 -16.87
N ARG A 73 -2.57 -17.51 -16.58
CA ARG A 73 -2.75 -18.09 -15.24
C ARG A 73 -1.66 -17.74 -14.24
N ILE A 74 -0.41 -17.63 -14.70
CA ILE A 74 0.71 -17.17 -13.89
C ILE A 74 0.56 -15.72 -13.49
N ILE A 75 0.03 -14.89 -14.40
CA ILE A 75 -0.20 -13.51 -14.06
C ILE A 75 -1.53 -13.35 -13.34
N MET A 76 -2.51 -14.31 -13.39
CA MET A 76 -3.64 -14.47 -12.43
C MET A 76 -4.57 -15.72 -12.51
N ASP A 77 -5.27 -16.00 -11.40
CA ASP A 77 -6.64 -16.61 -11.38
C ASP A 77 -7.79 -15.56 -11.28
N ASP A 78 -7.50 -14.30 -10.86
CA ASP A 78 -8.49 -13.28 -10.53
C ASP A 78 -8.53 -12.01 -11.43
N GLY A 79 -7.51 -11.76 -12.24
CA GLY A 79 -7.40 -10.58 -13.10
C GLY A 79 -6.37 -9.51 -12.70
N VAL A 80 -5.51 -9.68 -11.66
CA VAL A 80 -4.40 -8.77 -11.36
C VAL A 80 -3.03 -9.43 -11.09
N ASN A 81 -1.94 -8.83 -11.60
CA ASN A 81 -0.56 -9.25 -11.31
C ASN A 81 -0.15 -8.77 -9.90
N GLY A 82 0.10 -9.70 -8.97
CA GLY A 82 0.37 -9.37 -7.57
C GLY A 82 1.64 -8.54 -7.37
N THR A 83 2.66 -8.71 -8.22
CA THR A 83 3.86 -7.87 -8.18
C THR A 83 3.54 -6.42 -8.54
N GLN A 84 2.70 -6.21 -9.56
CA GLN A 84 2.27 -4.88 -9.95
C GLN A 84 1.42 -4.24 -8.85
N GLU A 85 0.52 -4.99 -8.22
CA GLU A 85 -0.27 -4.47 -7.11
C GLU A 85 0.60 -4.01 -5.93
N LEU A 86 1.62 -4.77 -5.57
CA LEU A 86 2.54 -4.38 -4.50
C LEU A 86 3.33 -3.11 -4.86
N ILE A 87 3.74 -2.96 -6.13
CA ILE A 87 4.40 -1.74 -6.61
C ILE A 87 3.45 -0.54 -6.52
N ASP A 88 2.20 -0.71 -6.95
CA ASP A 88 1.20 0.36 -6.91
C ASP A 88 0.89 0.77 -5.47
N LEU A 89 0.76 -0.21 -4.58
CA LEU A 89 0.52 -0.01 -3.16
C LEU A 89 1.73 0.67 -2.48
N PHE A 90 2.97 0.33 -2.85
CA PHE A 90 4.17 1.04 -2.41
C PHE A 90 4.16 2.51 -2.88
N ASN A 91 3.81 2.75 -4.14
CA ASN A 91 3.72 4.11 -4.69
C ASN A 91 2.63 4.93 -3.98
N GLU A 92 1.49 4.33 -3.64
CA GLU A 92 0.44 4.98 -2.84
C GLU A 92 0.99 5.42 -1.46
N ILE A 93 1.74 4.56 -0.77
CA ILE A 93 2.37 4.91 0.53
C ILE A 93 3.35 6.07 0.35
N MET A 94 4.18 6.03 -0.69
CA MET A 94 5.17 7.08 -0.95
C MET A 94 4.50 8.42 -1.23
N ASN A 95 3.46 8.45 -2.07
CA ASN A 95 2.72 9.66 -2.39
C ASN A 95 2.07 10.27 -1.14
N ILE A 96 1.40 9.46 -0.33
CA ILE A 96 0.81 9.92 0.94
C ILE A 96 1.89 10.49 1.86
N THR A 97 3.02 9.80 1.98
CA THR A 97 4.11 10.24 2.87
C THR A 97 4.72 11.58 2.41
N GLN A 98 4.75 11.82 1.09
CA GLN A 98 5.13 13.12 0.52
C GLN A 98 4.07 14.20 0.77
N ASP A 99 2.79 13.91 0.50
CA ASP A 99 1.67 14.85 0.64
C ASP A 99 1.53 15.39 2.08
N TYR A 100 1.84 14.56 3.08
CA TYR A 100 1.80 14.95 4.49
C TYR A 100 3.11 15.56 5.01
N GLY A 101 4.10 15.83 4.15
CA GLY A 101 5.32 16.55 4.50
C GLY A 101 6.33 15.78 5.38
N ILE A 102 6.11 14.49 5.64
CA ILE A 102 7.00 13.66 6.49
C ILE A 102 8.40 13.52 5.87
N LEU A 103 8.49 13.60 4.54
CA LEU A 103 9.76 13.51 3.81
C LEU A 103 10.49 14.85 3.65
N GLU A 104 9.83 16.01 3.78
CA GLU A 104 10.48 17.32 3.64
C GLU A 104 11.24 17.75 4.91
N GLU A 105 10.76 17.38 6.10
CA GLU A 105 11.42 17.74 7.37
C GLU A 105 12.75 16.99 7.62
N ASN A 106 13.02 15.89 6.90
CA ASN A 106 14.19 15.03 7.14
C ASN A 106 15.38 15.24 6.19
N ILE A 107 15.28 16.14 5.19
CA ILE A 107 16.38 16.38 4.22
C ILE A 107 17.19 17.66 4.52
N THR A 108 16.71 18.53 5.41
CA THR A 108 17.41 19.79 5.77
C THR A 108 18.36 19.67 6.98
N ASN A 109 18.51 18.48 7.57
CA ASN A 109 19.35 18.26 8.76
C ASN A 109 20.55 17.30 8.54
N ILE A 110 21.11 17.23 7.33
CA ILE A 110 22.43 16.60 7.08
C ILE A 110 23.44 17.65 6.65
#